data_AF-A0A7S3NGR3-F1
#
_entry.id   AF-A0A7S3NGR3-F1
#
_cell.length_a   1.000
_cell.length_b   1.000
_cell.length_c   1.000
_cell.angle_alpha   90.00
_cell.angle_beta   90.00
_cell.angle_gamma   90.00
#
_symmetry.space_group_name_H-M   'P 1'
#
loop_
_entity.id
_entity.type
_entity.pdbx_description
1 polymer ?
#
loop_
_entity_poly.entity_id
_entity_poly.type
_entity_poly.pdbx_seq_one_letter_code
_entity_poly.pdbx_strand_id
1 'polypeptide(L)'
;MCDEAVHSLVGSRRRDETSKNCAGESTKKLRYTCHEDGVEFDDLDQLQRHLKAKTAWSNRNLVGCRVSVLLENREWSDGMVTQYHRTSGKHCVEFRQTNARRWLVMLRTAFYIVDRCNSTLSEETKEPDGIFTTPGKNCTEAWTFAEDLSLLYAKAQSTLHECYGSRVQETGHKTVGHTCVTEEDKRRASQNRGSLLYGELLPRGVNKALDERHMDARRATILFDLGMGTGKVPMQAFLQFPNLKRVYGVELSVARYRLAEKAYLNLANDQSHEPDVQLERRGLDSMVLSKSSTGQSIEIAFGNLFHTRDIETADIIMLETEIPTDAYQKFAALLDAAKEGARILTYLDLRKVWQLPGRPFPFRQLESNRSFADRYPTSWSVNRGHHLFLWVKVLKPSPVNHLHLNLSELVGTNSKLSSTNSRLFTTGTEFSSVAGTTNSGTSSYFVPGILTPDRISQSNKTMTTKSSKRSSTKTLTHLVSADANGLQTPHRGSRPASAKSSNQRSSCVLS
;
A
#
# COMPACT_ATOMS: atom_id res chain seq x y z
N MET A 1 16.60 -34.43 38.79
CA MET A 1 15.84 -35.20 39.80
C MET A 1 14.46 -34.61 39.86
N CYS A 2 13.45 -35.48 39.69
CA CYS A 2 12.00 -35.25 39.63
C CYS A 2 11.55 -34.55 38.33
N ASP A 3 11.28 -35.27 37.23
CA ASP A 3 10.17 -36.21 36.96
C ASP A 3 8.80 -35.63 37.31
N GLU A 4 8.06 -35.21 36.28
CA GLU A 4 6.62 -35.47 36.24
C GLU A 4 6.15 -35.64 34.79
N ALA A 5 5.55 -36.80 34.57
CA ALA A 5 5.12 -37.34 33.31
C ALA A 5 3.75 -36.81 32.90
N VAL A 6 3.55 -36.53 31.61
CA VAL A 6 2.21 -36.52 31.01
C VAL A 6 2.19 -37.59 29.93
N HIS A 7 1.40 -38.61 30.22
CA HIS A 7 1.24 -39.84 29.45
C HIS A 7 0.55 -39.62 28.11
N SER A 8 0.97 -40.49 27.20
CA SER A 8 0.43 -40.85 25.89
C SER A 8 -1.09 -41.04 25.81
N LEU A 9 -1.69 -40.51 24.75
CA LEU A 9 -2.89 -41.07 24.10
C LEU A 9 -2.65 -41.09 22.58
N VAL A 10 -1.77 -42.00 22.13
CA VAL A 10 -1.69 -42.38 20.72
C VAL A 10 -2.59 -43.61 20.54
N GLY A 11 -3.83 -43.35 20.13
CA GLY A 11 -4.78 -44.40 19.76
C GLY A 11 -4.28 -45.16 18.53
N SER A 12 -3.88 -46.41 18.74
CA SER A 12 -3.58 -47.37 17.68
C SER A 12 -4.87 -47.72 16.92
N ARG A 13 -5.08 -47.12 15.74
CA ARG A 13 -6.14 -47.50 14.81
C ARG A 13 -5.73 -48.78 14.09
N ARG A 14 -6.37 -49.90 14.45
CA ARG A 14 -6.44 -51.12 13.63
C ARG A 14 -6.94 -50.75 12.23
N ARG A 15 -6.16 -51.11 11.20
CA ARG A 15 -6.61 -51.08 9.81
C ARG A 15 -7.38 -52.37 9.55
N ASP A 16 -8.71 -52.26 9.47
CA ASP A 16 -9.54 -53.29 8.85
C ASP A 16 -9.37 -53.19 7.34
N GLU A 17 -8.68 -54.18 6.77
CA GLU A 17 -8.60 -54.41 5.33
C GLU A 17 -9.95 -54.92 4.83
N THR A 18 -10.81 -54.01 4.39
CA THR A 18 -11.97 -54.35 3.56
C THR A 18 -11.77 -53.78 2.17
N SER A 19 -11.49 -54.68 1.22
CA SER A 19 -11.40 -54.40 -0.21
C SER A 19 -12.76 -53.92 -0.72
N LYS A 20 -12.95 -52.61 -0.82
CA LYS A 20 -14.12 -51.98 -1.43
C LYS A 20 -13.74 -51.37 -2.78
N ASN A 21 -14.36 -51.92 -3.82
CA ASN A 21 -14.53 -51.43 -5.19
C ASN A 21 -14.04 -50.00 -5.45
N CYS A 22 -12.98 -49.88 -6.25
CA CYS A 22 -12.45 -48.65 -6.84
C CYS A 22 -13.46 -48.06 -7.86
N ALA A 23 -14.52 -47.43 -7.37
CA ALA A 23 -15.26 -46.45 -8.17
C ALA A 23 -14.32 -45.28 -8.44
N GLY A 24 -14.07 -44.97 -9.72
CA GLY A 24 -13.09 -43.97 -10.13
C GLY A 24 -13.32 -42.62 -9.45
N GLU A 25 -12.44 -42.26 -8.53
CA GLU A 25 -12.38 -40.91 -7.97
C GLU A 25 -12.07 -39.95 -9.12
N SER A 26 -13.09 -39.22 -9.55
CA SER A 26 -12.93 -38.07 -10.44
C SER A 26 -12.05 -37.06 -9.71
N THR A 27 -10.75 -37.08 -9.99
CA THR A 27 -9.80 -36.06 -9.52
C THR A 27 -10.37 -34.70 -9.87
N LYS A 28 -10.83 -33.95 -8.85
CA LYS A 28 -11.39 -32.63 -9.04
C LYS A 28 -10.35 -31.77 -9.75
N LYS A 29 -10.62 -31.39 -11.01
CA LYS A 29 -9.70 -30.58 -11.80
C LYS A 29 -9.46 -29.26 -11.05
N LEU A 30 -8.19 -28.93 -10.84
CA LEU A 30 -7.79 -27.66 -10.22
C LEU A 30 -8.25 -26.50 -11.13
N ARG A 31 -8.84 -25.46 -10.55
CA ARG A 31 -9.32 -24.29 -11.28
C ARG A 31 -8.73 -23.04 -10.64
N TYR A 32 -8.43 -22.04 -11.45
CA TYR A 32 -7.83 -20.79 -11.00
C TYR A 32 -8.76 -19.62 -11.28
N THR A 33 -8.94 -18.73 -10.31
CA THR A 33 -9.85 -17.60 -10.41
C THR A 33 -9.09 -16.28 -10.55
N CYS A 34 -9.47 -15.45 -11.51
CA CYS A 34 -8.92 -14.10 -11.62
C CYS A 34 -9.46 -13.21 -10.49
N HIS A 35 -8.56 -12.68 -9.67
CA HIS A 35 -8.94 -11.87 -8.51
C HIS A 35 -9.69 -10.57 -8.84
N GLU A 36 -9.58 -10.07 -10.08
CA GLU A 36 -10.15 -8.79 -10.50
C GLU A 36 -11.58 -8.90 -11.06
N ASP A 37 -11.95 -10.02 -11.71
CA ASP A 37 -13.28 -10.21 -12.34
C ASP A 37 -13.97 -11.54 -12.02
N GLY A 38 -13.32 -12.44 -11.28
CA GLY A 38 -13.88 -13.74 -10.91
C GLY A 38 -13.94 -14.76 -12.04
N VAL A 39 -13.35 -14.49 -13.21
CA VAL A 39 -13.31 -15.47 -14.31
C VAL A 39 -12.41 -16.64 -13.92
N GLU A 40 -12.91 -17.85 -14.13
CA GLU A 40 -12.22 -19.10 -13.81
C GLU A 40 -11.49 -19.68 -15.02
N PHE A 41 -10.33 -20.29 -14.78
CA PHE A 41 -9.45 -20.87 -15.78
C PHE A 41 -9.04 -22.28 -15.37
N ASP A 42 -8.86 -23.14 -16.37
CA ASP A 42 -8.45 -24.53 -16.17
C ASP A 42 -6.93 -24.70 -16.04
N ASP A 43 -6.15 -23.69 -16.45
CA ASP A 43 -4.70 -23.69 -16.34
C ASP A 43 -4.17 -22.29 -15.99
N LEU A 44 -2.98 -22.30 -15.38
CA LEU A 44 -2.36 -21.11 -14.83
C LEU A 44 -1.81 -20.16 -15.92
N ASP A 45 -1.44 -20.68 -17.08
CA ASP A 45 -0.96 -19.90 -18.22
C ASP A 45 -2.08 -19.06 -18.84
N GLN A 46 -3.31 -19.60 -18.92
CA GLN A 46 -4.49 -18.85 -19.31
C GLN A 46 -4.79 -17.71 -18.32
N LEU A 47 -4.77 -18.00 -17.02
CA LEU A 47 -4.97 -16.96 -16.00
C LEU A 47 -3.89 -15.88 -16.09
N GLN A 48 -2.61 -16.24 -16.24
CA GLN A 48 -1.53 -15.27 -16.38
C GLN A 48 -1.72 -14.40 -17.63
N ARG A 49 -2.06 -15.00 -18.78
CA ARG A 49 -2.34 -14.23 -20.00
C ARG A 49 -3.52 -13.28 -19.83
N HIS A 50 -4.57 -13.71 -19.15
CA HIS A 50 -5.72 -12.86 -18.82
C HIS A 50 -5.31 -11.67 -17.94
N LEU A 51 -4.59 -11.92 -16.84
CA LEU A 51 -4.07 -10.87 -15.97
C LEU A 51 -3.16 -9.89 -16.72
N LYS A 52 -2.26 -10.40 -17.58
CA LYS A 52 -1.40 -9.57 -18.43
C LYS A 52 -2.22 -8.73 -19.40
N ALA A 53 -3.25 -9.28 -20.03
CA ALA A 53 -4.10 -8.55 -20.97
C ALA A 53 -4.82 -7.35 -20.33
N LYS A 54 -5.17 -7.44 -19.04
CA LYS A 54 -5.80 -6.33 -18.30
C LYS A 54 -4.88 -5.14 -18.08
N THR A 55 -3.58 -5.39 -17.92
CA THR A 55 -2.56 -4.35 -17.72
C THR A 55 -1.90 -3.91 -19.02
N ALA A 56 -1.97 -4.77 -20.04
CA ALA A 56 -1.34 -4.55 -21.31
C ALA A 56 -2.01 -3.41 -22.10
N TRP A 57 -1.19 -2.64 -22.78
CA TRP A 57 -1.64 -1.72 -23.81
C TRP A 57 -0.61 -1.68 -24.93
N SER A 58 -1.11 -1.52 -26.15
CA SER A 58 -0.31 -1.14 -27.30
C SER A 58 -0.52 0.34 -27.58
N ASN A 59 0.43 0.94 -28.28
CA ASN A 59 0.33 2.34 -28.68
C ASN A 59 -0.98 2.64 -29.42
N ARG A 60 -1.46 1.71 -30.28
CA ARG A 60 -2.73 1.84 -30.99
C ARG A 60 -3.94 1.57 -30.09
N ASN A 61 -3.93 0.50 -29.29
CA ASN A 61 -5.08 0.16 -28.42
C ASN A 61 -5.34 1.18 -27.30
N LEU A 62 -4.36 2.05 -27.00
CA LEU A 62 -4.57 3.14 -26.08
C LEU A 62 -5.41 4.27 -26.70
N VAL A 63 -5.44 4.42 -28.02
CA VAL A 63 -6.32 5.38 -28.70
C VAL A 63 -7.79 4.99 -28.47
N GLY A 64 -8.61 5.97 -28.15
CA GLY A 64 -10.01 5.81 -27.72
C GLY A 64 -10.17 5.44 -26.25
N CYS A 65 -9.10 5.13 -25.51
CA CYS A 65 -9.19 4.91 -24.07
C CYS A 65 -9.35 6.24 -23.33
N ARG A 66 -10.20 6.23 -22.30
CA ARG A 66 -10.21 7.29 -21.30
C ARG A 66 -9.06 7.03 -20.34
N VAL A 67 -8.18 8.02 -20.19
CA VAL A 67 -7.03 7.96 -19.30
C VAL A 67 -7.08 9.09 -18.29
N SER A 68 -6.43 8.89 -17.16
CA SER A 68 -6.15 9.96 -16.21
C SER A 68 -4.64 10.05 -16.08
N VAL A 69 -4.11 11.27 -16.23
CA VAL A 69 -2.67 11.49 -16.40
C VAL A 69 -2.17 12.49 -15.37
N LEU A 70 -1.02 12.22 -14.76
CA LEU A 70 -0.35 13.13 -13.83
C LEU A 70 0.46 14.17 -14.61
N LEU A 71 0.04 15.43 -14.55
CA LEU A 71 0.71 16.55 -15.19
C LEU A 71 1.74 17.21 -14.25
N GLU A 72 2.58 18.10 -14.79
CA GLU A 72 3.72 18.74 -14.11
C GLU A 72 3.36 19.38 -12.76
N ASN A 73 2.13 19.88 -12.61
CA ASN A 73 1.62 20.46 -11.36
C ASN A 73 1.32 19.43 -10.26
N ARG A 74 1.64 18.15 -10.48
CA ARG A 74 1.25 17.02 -9.63
C ARG A 74 -0.27 16.86 -9.50
N GLU A 75 -1.01 17.42 -10.46
CA GLU A 75 -2.45 17.30 -10.58
C GLU A 75 -2.78 16.23 -11.61
N TRP A 76 -3.77 15.41 -11.27
CA TRP A 76 -4.30 14.40 -12.18
C TRP A 76 -5.40 15.02 -13.03
N SER A 77 -5.32 14.80 -14.34
CA SER A 77 -6.30 15.29 -15.29
C SER A 77 -6.82 14.16 -16.15
N ASP A 78 -8.15 14.05 -16.24
CA ASP A 78 -8.83 13.05 -17.06
C ASP A 78 -8.93 13.53 -18.51
N GLY A 79 -8.66 12.64 -19.45
CA GLY A 79 -8.74 12.93 -20.88
C GLY A 79 -8.98 11.69 -21.73
N MET A 80 -9.28 11.94 -23.00
CA MET A 80 -9.40 10.90 -24.02
C MET A 80 -8.12 10.84 -24.85
N VAL A 81 -7.59 9.64 -25.06
CA VAL A 81 -6.47 9.48 -26.01
C VAL A 81 -7.02 9.51 -27.42
N THR A 82 -6.78 10.58 -28.14
CA THR A 82 -7.39 10.80 -29.47
C THR A 82 -6.51 10.35 -30.63
N GLN A 83 -5.18 10.38 -30.46
CA GLN A 83 -4.24 10.07 -31.53
C GLN A 83 -2.95 9.45 -30.97
N TYR A 84 -2.23 8.70 -31.81
CA TYR A 84 -0.88 8.20 -31.53
C TYR A 84 0.04 8.55 -32.70
N HIS A 85 1.20 9.14 -32.39
CA HIS A 85 2.18 9.56 -33.39
C HIS A 85 3.35 8.57 -33.44
N ARG A 86 3.36 7.68 -34.44
CA ARG A 86 4.26 6.52 -34.53
C ARG A 86 5.74 6.86 -34.40
N THR A 87 6.21 7.88 -35.11
CA THR A 87 7.64 8.25 -35.13
C THR A 87 8.14 8.80 -33.79
N SER A 88 7.27 9.46 -33.01
CA SER A 88 7.68 10.11 -31.75
C SER A 88 7.33 9.29 -30.51
N GLY A 89 6.51 8.24 -30.66
CA GLY A 89 6.02 7.44 -29.54
C GLY A 89 5.08 8.22 -28.60
N LYS A 90 4.47 9.32 -29.07
CA LYS A 90 3.61 10.18 -28.27
C LYS A 90 2.13 9.91 -28.51
N HIS A 91 1.33 10.11 -27.48
CA HIS A 91 -0.13 10.06 -27.51
C HIS A 91 -0.71 11.46 -27.34
N CYS A 92 -1.70 11.82 -28.15
CA CYS A 92 -2.44 13.06 -27.98
C CYS A 92 -3.61 12.82 -27.01
N VAL A 93 -3.54 13.44 -25.83
CA VAL A 93 -4.60 13.38 -24.83
C VAL A 93 -5.39 14.68 -24.85
N GLU A 94 -6.70 14.57 -25.04
CA GLU A 94 -7.65 15.68 -24.95
C GLU A 94 -8.32 15.68 -23.58
N PHE A 95 -8.01 16.69 -22.76
CA PHE A 95 -8.45 16.74 -21.37
C PHE A 95 -9.88 17.26 -21.23
N ARG A 96 -10.74 16.53 -20.51
CA ARG A 96 -12.19 16.82 -20.43
C ARG A 96 -12.54 18.14 -19.76
N GLN A 97 -11.74 18.58 -18.79
CA GLN A 97 -12.03 19.80 -18.02
C GLN A 97 -11.61 21.07 -18.77
N THR A 98 -10.57 21.00 -19.59
CA THR A 98 -9.96 22.17 -20.22
C THR A 98 -10.10 22.19 -21.74
N ASN A 99 -10.54 21.07 -22.33
CA ASN A 99 -10.50 20.78 -23.78
C ASN A 99 -9.09 20.97 -24.39
N ALA A 100 -8.05 21.03 -23.56
CA ALA A 100 -6.69 21.16 -24.04
C ALA A 100 -6.18 19.83 -24.60
N ARG A 101 -5.47 19.88 -25.73
CA ARG A 101 -4.81 18.72 -26.33
C ARG A 101 -3.32 18.76 -26.01
N ARG A 102 -2.76 17.67 -25.47
CA ARG A 102 -1.31 17.57 -25.18
C ARG A 102 -0.74 16.27 -25.73
N TRP A 103 0.46 16.36 -26.29
CA TRP A 103 1.23 15.20 -26.73
C TRP A 103 2.12 14.69 -25.59
N LEU A 104 1.86 13.49 -25.10
CA LEU A 104 2.52 12.89 -23.94
C LEU A 104 3.25 11.62 -24.34
N VAL A 105 4.44 11.39 -23.75
CA VAL A 105 5.14 10.11 -23.87
C VAL A 105 4.63 9.22 -22.76
N MET A 106 3.57 8.45 -23.02
CA MET A 106 2.84 7.70 -21.97
C MET A 106 3.74 6.73 -21.18
N LEU A 107 4.78 6.17 -21.81
CA LEU A 107 5.80 5.34 -21.12
C LEU A 107 6.61 6.08 -20.05
N ARG A 108 6.65 7.41 -20.10
CA ARG A 108 7.37 8.28 -19.14
C ARG A 108 6.44 9.11 -18.28
N THR A 109 5.13 9.02 -18.50
CA THR A 109 4.13 9.79 -17.78
C THR A 109 3.36 8.85 -16.87
N ALA A 110 3.18 9.22 -15.60
CA ALA A 110 2.31 8.43 -14.74
C ALA A 110 0.86 8.60 -15.22
N PHE A 111 0.23 7.49 -15.61
CA PHE A 111 -1.17 7.47 -16.04
C PHE A 111 -1.83 6.15 -15.65
N TYR A 112 -3.15 6.12 -15.72
CA TYR A 112 -3.93 4.89 -15.70
C TYR A 112 -5.07 4.95 -16.71
N ILE A 113 -5.50 3.78 -17.18
CA ILE A 113 -6.65 3.63 -18.05
C ILE A 113 -7.89 3.62 -17.16
N VAL A 114 -8.74 4.64 -17.31
CA VAL A 114 -10.01 4.75 -16.59
C VAL A 114 -11.09 3.92 -17.26
N ASP A 115 -11.09 3.90 -18.60
CA ASP A 115 -12.03 3.14 -19.40
C ASP A 115 -11.38 2.77 -20.74
N ARG A 116 -11.62 1.55 -21.22
CA ARG A 116 -11.16 1.11 -22.53
C ARG A 116 -12.29 1.32 -23.53
N CYS A 117 -11.97 1.86 -24.70
CA CYS A 117 -12.96 1.95 -25.76
C CYS A 117 -13.39 0.52 -26.17
N ASN A 118 -14.62 0.13 -25.83
CA ASN A 118 -15.19 -1.11 -26.37
C ASN A 118 -15.64 -0.95 -27.83
N SER A 119 -15.70 0.29 -28.34
CA SER A 119 -16.01 0.55 -29.74
C SER A 119 -14.76 0.44 -30.59
N THR A 120 -14.78 -0.48 -31.55
CA THR A 120 -13.91 -0.56 -32.73
C THR A 120 -14.04 0.70 -33.59
N LEU A 121 -13.66 1.87 -33.07
CA LEU A 121 -13.63 3.12 -33.82
C LEU A 121 -12.39 3.08 -34.72
N SER A 122 -12.61 2.61 -35.95
CA SER A 122 -11.66 2.50 -37.04
C SER A 122 -11.42 3.84 -37.75
N GLU A 123 -11.12 4.90 -36.99
CA GLU A 123 -10.61 6.13 -37.60
C GLU A 123 -9.09 6.20 -37.39
N GLU A 124 -8.35 5.44 -38.21
CA GLU A 124 -6.96 5.79 -38.50
C GLU A 124 -7.00 7.19 -39.12
N THR A 125 -6.64 8.21 -38.32
CA THR A 125 -6.30 9.53 -38.86
C THR A 125 -5.31 9.32 -39.99
N LYS A 126 -5.72 9.67 -41.21
CA LYS A 126 -4.89 9.64 -42.42
C LYS A 126 -3.51 10.22 -42.12
N GLU A 127 -2.52 9.36 -41.90
CA GLU A 127 -1.15 9.73 -42.22
C GLU A 127 -1.10 9.95 -43.75
N PRO A 128 -0.29 10.90 -44.24
CA PRO A 128 -0.16 11.16 -45.66
C PRO A 128 0.18 9.85 -46.40
N ASP A 129 -0.64 9.55 -47.42
CA ASP A 129 -0.68 8.31 -48.16
C ASP A 129 0.71 7.78 -48.52
N GLY A 130 1.05 6.54 -48.14
CA GLY A 130 2.31 5.96 -48.62
C GLY A 130 2.74 4.55 -48.21
N ILE A 131 2.08 3.83 -47.29
CA ILE A 131 2.56 2.49 -46.90
C ILE A 131 1.39 1.50 -46.82
N PHE A 132 1.28 0.67 -47.87
CA PHE A 132 0.39 -0.48 -47.94
C PHE A 132 0.67 -1.46 -46.79
N THR A 133 -0.35 -1.75 -45.98
CA THR A 133 -0.35 -2.93 -45.12
C THR A 133 -1.47 -3.87 -45.55
N THR A 134 -1.10 -5.09 -45.92
CA THR A 134 -2.02 -6.15 -46.37
C THR A 134 -2.93 -6.60 -45.22
N PRO A 135 -4.26 -6.58 -45.38
CA PRO A 135 -5.21 -7.12 -44.41
C PRO A 135 -5.25 -8.65 -44.56
N GLY A 136 -4.93 -9.40 -43.50
CA GLY A 136 -5.08 -10.88 -43.55
C GLY A 136 -4.31 -11.70 -42.53
N LYS A 137 -3.37 -11.12 -41.77
CA LYS A 137 -2.83 -11.75 -40.57
C LYS A 137 -3.46 -11.08 -39.36
N ASN A 138 -4.00 -11.89 -38.45
CA ASN A 138 -4.29 -11.48 -37.07
C ASN A 138 -3.01 -10.88 -36.48
N CYS A 139 -2.82 -9.59 -36.70
CA CYS A 139 -1.67 -8.85 -36.24
C CYS A 139 -1.95 -8.61 -34.78
N THR A 140 -1.64 -9.60 -33.94
CA THR A 140 -1.50 -9.39 -32.50
C THR A 140 -0.38 -8.38 -32.34
N GLU A 141 -0.75 -7.10 -32.34
CA GLU A 141 0.19 -6.01 -32.13
C GLU A 141 0.96 -6.31 -30.86
N ALA A 142 2.29 -6.30 -30.95
CA ALA A 142 3.13 -6.49 -29.79
C ALA A 142 2.77 -5.43 -28.74
N TRP A 143 2.52 -5.87 -27.51
CA TRP A 143 2.20 -4.95 -26.43
C TRP A 143 3.34 -3.94 -26.24
N THR A 144 2.99 -2.66 -26.15
CA THR A 144 3.96 -1.60 -25.86
C THR A 144 4.36 -1.63 -24.39
N PHE A 145 3.41 -1.98 -23.53
CA PHE A 145 3.65 -2.27 -22.13
C PHE A 145 2.78 -3.44 -21.71
N ALA A 146 3.35 -4.36 -20.96
CA ALA A 146 2.63 -5.36 -20.19
C ALA A 146 3.41 -5.59 -18.91
N GLU A 147 2.70 -5.70 -17.79
CA GLU A 147 3.37 -6.05 -16.55
C GLU A 147 3.95 -7.46 -16.65
N ASP A 148 5.19 -7.62 -16.16
CA ASP A 148 5.81 -8.93 -16.08
C ASP A 148 5.22 -9.71 -14.90
N LEU A 149 4.05 -10.30 -15.13
CA LEU A 149 3.35 -11.12 -14.17
C LEU A 149 3.85 -12.57 -14.29
N SER A 150 4.46 -13.09 -13.23
CA SER A 150 4.92 -14.47 -13.16
C SER A 150 3.76 -15.46 -12.95
N LEU A 151 3.99 -16.76 -13.23
CA LEU A 151 3.03 -17.81 -12.90
C LEU A 151 2.78 -17.89 -11.38
N LEU A 152 3.83 -17.71 -10.57
CA LEU A 152 3.72 -17.69 -9.11
C LEU A 152 2.84 -16.54 -8.62
N TYR A 153 2.94 -15.35 -9.25
CA TYR A 153 2.03 -14.25 -8.98
C TYR A 153 0.58 -14.63 -9.32
N ALA A 154 0.34 -15.15 -10.52
CA ALA A 154 -1.01 -15.56 -10.94
C ALA A 154 -1.62 -16.60 -9.98
N LYS A 155 -0.82 -17.59 -9.54
CA LYS A 155 -1.25 -18.62 -8.58
C LYS A 155 -1.60 -17.98 -7.24
N ALA A 156 -0.68 -17.17 -6.70
CA ALA A 156 -0.88 -16.48 -5.44
C ALA A 156 -2.16 -15.62 -5.44
N GLN A 157 -2.46 -14.93 -6.54
CA GLN A 157 -3.68 -14.14 -6.66
C GLN A 157 -4.96 -14.97 -6.66
N SER A 158 -4.97 -16.12 -7.36
CA SER A 158 -6.09 -17.05 -7.34
C SER A 158 -6.35 -17.56 -5.92
N THR A 159 -5.30 -18.05 -5.24
CA THR A 159 -5.40 -18.56 -3.87
C THR A 159 -5.84 -17.48 -2.90
N LEU A 160 -5.28 -16.26 -2.98
CA LEU A 160 -5.76 -15.12 -2.19
C LEU A 160 -7.25 -14.84 -2.43
N HIS A 161 -7.70 -14.91 -3.69
CA HIS A 161 -9.10 -14.65 -4.04
C HIS A 161 -10.04 -15.61 -3.30
N GLU A 162 -9.67 -16.88 -3.23
CA GLU A 162 -10.44 -17.91 -2.54
C GLU A 162 -10.36 -17.73 -1.01
N CYS A 163 -9.16 -17.55 -0.45
CA CYS A 163 -8.96 -17.38 0.99
C CYS A 163 -9.73 -16.18 1.57
N TYR A 164 -9.84 -15.09 0.81
CA TYR A 164 -10.54 -13.87 1.22
C TYR A 164 -12.00 -13.78 0.70
N GLY A 165 -12.54 -14.85 0.10
CA GLY A 165 -13.94 -14.88 -0.37
C GLY A 165 -14.25 -13.79 -1.39
N SER A 166 -13.40 -13.68 -2.41
CA SER A 166 -13.49 -12.70 -3.50
C SER A 166 -13.25 -11.23 -3.10
N ARG A 167 -12.65 -10.98 -1.93
CA ARG A 167 -12.37 -9.62 -1.39
C ARG A 167 -10.88 -9.28 -1.32
N VAL A 168 -10.12 -9.66 -2.34
CA VAL A 168 -8.69 -9.34 -2.38
C VAL A 168 -8.45 -7.88 -2.72
N GLN A 169 -9.18 -7.35 -3.70
CA GLN A 169 -9.03 -5.99 -4.20
C GLN A 169 -10.17 -5.09 -3.71
N GLU A 170 -10.07 -4.66 -2.46
CA GLU A 170 -11.01 -3.70 -1.87
C GLU A 170 -10.45 -2.28 -2.00
N THR A 171 -11.31 -1.33 -2.36
CA THR A 171 -10.89 0.05 -2.63
C THR A 171 -11.83 1.06 -1.98
N GLY A 172 -11.33 2.28 -1.75
CA GLY A 172 -12.04 3.36 -1.06
C GLY A 172 -12.07 3.22 0.46
N HIS A 173 -12.94 4.01 1.11
CA HIS A 173 -13.04 4.09 2.58
C HIS A 173 -13.99 3.05 3.20
N LYS A 174 -14.50 2.10 2.42
CA LYS A 174 -15.47 1.09 2.85
C LYS A 174 -14.92 -0.34 2.77
N THR A 175 -13.60 -0.48 2.81
CA THR A 175 -12.98 -1.80 2.88
C THR A 175 -13.33 -2.48 4.20
N VAL A 176 -13.41 -3.81 4.21
CA VAL A 176 -13.73 -4.58 5.41
C VAL A 176 -12.73 -4.28 6.53
N GLY A 177 -11.43 -4.18 6.20
CA GLY A 177 -10.38 -3.82 7.17
C GLY A 177 -10.51 -2.42 7.76
N HIS A 178 -11.17 -1.49 7.06
CA HIS A 178 -11.50 -0.17 7.59
C HIS A 178 -12.70 -0.24 8.55
N THR A 179 -13.74 -0.97 8.16
CA THR A 179 -15.02 -1.01 8.90
C THR A 179 -15.05 -1.98 10.08
N CYS A 180 -14.14 -2.95 10.15
CA CYS A 180 -14.15 -3.98 11.20
C CYS A 180 -13.65 -3.49 12.58
N VAL A 181 -13.00 -2.32 12.63
CA VAL A 181 -12.37 -1.79 13.84
C VAL A 181 -13.41 -1.54 14.94
N THR A 182 -13.13 -2.07 16.14
CA THR A 182 -14.01 -1.97 17.32
C THR A 182 -13.59 -0.83 18.26
N GLU A 183 -14.41 -0.51 19.26
CA GLU A 183 -14.02 0.43 20.32
C GLU A 183 -12.84 -0.09 21.17
N GLU A 184 -12.76 -1.41 21.36
CA GLU A 184 -11.64 -2.03 22.06
C GLU A 184 -10.32 -1.87 21.28
N ASP A 185 -10.36 -1.96 19.94
CA ASP A 185 -9.21 -1.65 19.09
C ASP A 185 -8.76 -0.20 19.30
N LYS A 186 -9.71 0.76 19.29
CA LYS A 186 -9.41 2.19 19.50
C LYS A 186 -8.77 2.44 20.86
N ARG A 187 -9.30 1.82 21.92
CA ARG A 187 -8.75 1.90 23.27
C ARG A 187 -7.32 1.35 23.32
N ARG A 188 -7.08 0.17 22.74
CA ARG A 188 -5.74 -0.44 22.68
C ARG A 188 -4.76 0.41 21.88
N ALA A 189 -5.17 0.92 20.72
CA ALA A 189 -4.33 1.77 19.90
C ALA A 189 -3.93 3.05 20.63
N SER A 190 -4.88 3.70 21.32
CA SER A 190 -4.58 4.87 22.16
C SER A 190 -3.58 4.53 23.28
N GLN A 191 -3.77 3.42 24.00
CA GLN A 191 -2.85 2.98 25.06
C GLN A 191 -1.45 2.64 24.54
N ASN A 192 -1.37 2.10 23.33
CA ASN A 192 -0.13 1.70 22.69
C ASN A 192 0.52 2.83 21.86
N ARG A 193 -0.11 4.02 21.79
CA ARG A 193 0.28 5.11 20.90
C ARG A 193 0.42 4.64 19.44
N GLY A 194 -0.52 3.81 19.00
CA GLY A 194 -0.62 3.30 17.64
C GLY A 194 -1.68 4.03 16.84
N SER A 195 -1.52 4.05 15.51
CA SER A 195 -2.54 4.52 14.58
C SER A 195 -3.42 3.35 14.12
N LEU A 196 -4.73 3.58 14.02
CA LEU A 196 -5.66 2.66 13.35
C LEU A 196 -6.00 3.12 11.94
N LEU A 197 -5.33 4.14 11.42
CA LEU A 197 -5.48 4.55 10.02
C LEU A 197 -5.24 3.33 9.13
N TYR A 198 -6.14 3.11 8.18
CA TYR A 198 -6.11 1.93 7.35
C TYR A 198 -5.89 2.24 5.89
N GLY A 199 -4.98 1.47 5.33
CA GLY A 199 -4.71 1.39 3.92
C GLY A 199 -4.09 0.03 3.61
N GLU A 200 -4.34 -0.51 2.42
CA GLU A 200 -3.66 -1.70 1.91
C GLU A 200 -2.92 -1.38 0.62
N LEU A 201 -1.70 -1.88 0.44
CA LEU A 201 -1.17 -2.15 -0.89
C LEU A 201 -2.11 -3.15 -1.61
N LEU A 202 -2.50 -2.81 -2.83
CA LEU A 202 -3.23 -3.74 -3.68
C LEU A 202 -2.26 -4.79 -4.24
N PRO A 203 -2.74 -5.95 -4.72
CA PRO A 203 -1.84 -7.06 -5.06
C PRO A 203 -0.79 -6.74 -6.12
N ARG A 204 -1.13 -5.89 -7.10
CA ARG A 204 -0.17 -5.37 -8.09
C ARG A 204 0.86 -4.43 -7.46
N GLY A 205 0.46 -3.63 -6.48
CA GLY A 205 1.36 -2.81 -5.67
C GLY A 205 2.33 -3.66 -4.86
N VAL A 206 1.86 -4.76 -4.25
CA VAL A 206 2.72 -5.73 -3.57
C VAL A 206 3.70 -6.39 -4.55
N ASN A 207 3.23 -6.83 -5.72
CA ASN A 207 4.09 -7.44 -6.74
C ASN A 207 5.21 -6.49 -7.19
N LYS A 208 4.88 -5.22 -7.42
CA LYS A 208 5.85 -4.18 -7.74
C LYS A 208 6.82 -3.95 -6.58
N ALA A 209 6.32 -3.78 -5.35
CA ALA A 209 7.15 -3.57 -4.17
C ALA A 209 8.16 -4.71 -3.98
N LEU A 210 7.77 -5.96 -4.26
CA LEU A 210 8.62 -7.13 -4.08
C LEU A 210 9.52 -7.47 -5.29
N ASP A 211 9.51 -6.67 -6.36
CA ASP A 211 10.35 -6.91 -7.55
C ASP A 211 11.86 -6.68 -7.28
N GLU A 212 12.70 -7.05 -8.26
CA GLU A 212 14.16 -6.93 -8.19
C GLU A 212 14.69 -5.50 -7.98
N ARG A 213 13.96 -4.49 -8.48
CA ARG A 213 14.34 -3.07 -8.44
C ARG A 213 13.95 -2.39 -7.14
N HIS A 214 13.02 -2.99 -6.38
CA HIS A 214 12.48 -2.45 -5.14
C HIS A 214 12.95 -3.27 -3.94
N MET A 215 12.21 -4.27 -3.46
CA MET A 215 12.59 -5.03 -2.26
C MET A 215 13.42 -6.29 -2.56
N ASP A 216 13.56 -6.68 -3.84
CA ASP A 216 14.35 -7.84 -4.30
C ASP A 216 14.00 -9.13 -3.54
N ALA A 217 12.71 -9.41 -3.45
CA ALA A 217 12.20 -10.55 -2.68
C ALA A 217 12.70 -11.90 -3.20
N ARG A 218 13.16 -11.98 -4.46
CA ARG A 218 13.78 -13.18 -5.05
C ARG A 218 15.11 -13.56 -4.39
N ARG A 219 15.81 -12.61 -3.77
CA ARG A 219 17.11 -12.84 -3.09
C ARG A 219 17.00 -12.78 -1.57
N ALA A 220 15.86 -12.36 -1.05
CA ALA A 220 15.57 -12.37 0.37
C ALA A 220 15.22 -13.78 0.87
N THR A 221 15.29 -13.96 2.19
CA THR A 221 14.89 -15.19 2.88
C THR A 221 13.90 -14.92 4.00
N ILE A 222 13.92 -13.72 4.56
CA ILE A 222 13.07 -13.33 5.70
C ILE A 222 12.38 -11.99 5.42
N LEU A 223 11.04 -11.99 5.50
CA LEU A 223 10.20 -10.80 5.34
C LEU A 223 9.40 -10.54 6.62
N PHE A 224 9.38 -9.29 7.06
CA PHE A 224 8.52 -8.81 8.14
C PHE A 224 7.52 -7.78 7.61
N ASP A 225 6.25 -7.89 8.00
CA ASP A 225 5.20 -6.91 7.77
C ASP A 225 4.66 -6.39 9.11
N LEU A 226 4.99 -5.13 9.40
CA LEU A 226 4.79 -4.49 10.69
C LEU A 226 3.57 -3.56 10.63
N GLY A 227 2.43 -4.10 11.05
CA GLY A 227 1.11 -3.51 10.76
C GLY A 227 0.47 -4.16 9.54
N MET A 228 0.44 -5.50 9.52
CA MET A 228 0.02 -6.30 8.36
C MET A 228 -1.46 -6.12 7.94
N GLY A 229 -2.26 -5.42 8.75
CA GLY A 229 -3.67 -5.21 8.48
C GLY A 229 -4.44 -6.54 8.44
N THR A 230 -5.07 -6.82 7.31
CA THR A 230 -5.82 -8.07 7.07
C THR A 230 -4.92 -9.24 6.64
N GLY A 231 -3.60 -9.09 6.61
CA GLY A 231 -2.64 -10.17 6.36
C GLY A 231 -2.46 -10.55 4.88
N LYS A 232 -2.97 -9.74 3.94
CA LYS A 232 -2.90 -10.00 2.49
C LYS A 232 -1.47 -9.91 1.95
N VAL A 233 -0.71 -8.88 2.36
CA VAL A 233 0.69 -8.67 1.94
C VAL A 233 1.58 -9.85 2.33
N PRO A 234 1.63 -10.29 3.60
CA PRO A 234 2.51 -11.40 3.99
C PRO A 234 2.03 -12.72 3.37
N MET A 235 0.71 -12.96 3.23
CA MET A 235 0.21 -14.15 2.52
C MET A 235 0.63 -14.15 1.05
N GLN A 236 0.52 -13.01 0.34
CA GLN A 236 0.99 -12.90 -1.03
C GLN A 236 2.49 -13.22 -1.13
N ALA A 237 3.32 -12.65 -0.25
CA ALA A 237 4.75 -12.90 -0.25
C ALA A 237 5.09 -14.38 -0.05
N PHE A 238 4.44 -15.03 0.92
CA PHE A 238 4.60 -16.46 1.21
C PHE A 238 4.22 -17.35 0.02
N LEU A 239 3.12 -17.04 -0.66
CA LEU A 239 2.65 -17.80 -1.82
C LEU A 239 3.50 -17.54 -3.08
N GLN A 240 3.94 -16.30 -3.27
CA GLN A 240 4.59 -15.85 -4.50
C GLN A 240 6.10 -16.12 -4.54
N PHE A 241 6.79 -16.15 -3.40
CA PHE A 241 8.26 -16.25 -3.35
C PHE A 241 8.72 -17.47 -2.52
N PRO A 242 8.87 -18.66 -3.16
CA PRO A 242 9.29 -19.90 -2.49
C PRO A 242 10.63 -19.85 -1.72
N ASN A 243 11.46 -18.85 -2.02
CA ASN A 243 12.74 -18.62 -1.36
C ASN A 243 12.61 -17.90 0.00
N LEU A 244 11.47 -17.23 0.28
CA LEU A 244 11.21 -16.63 1.58
C LEU A 244 10.92 -17.73 2.62
N LYS A 245 11.94 -18.12 3.38
CA LYS A 245 11.86 -19.17 4.40
C LYS A 245 11.02 -18.76 5.60
N ARG A 246 10.98 -17.48 5.93
CA ARG A 246 10.14 -16.93 7.00
C ARG A 246 9.44 -15.67 6.53
N VAL A 247 8.13 -15.64 6.69
CA VAL A 247 7.32 -14.42 6.57
C VAL A 247 6.66 -14.18 7.91
N TYR A 248 6.77 -12.97 8.44
CA TYR A 248 6.17 -12.60 9.73
C TYR A 248 5.26 -11.39 9.52
N GLY A 249 4.03 -11.46 10.02
CA GLY A 249 3.09 -10.34 10.05
C GLY A 249 2.63 -10.06 11.47
N VAL A 250 2.57 -8.79 11.87
CA VAL A 250 2.00 -8.39 13.17
C VAL A 250 0.97 -7.29 12.99
N GLU A 251 -0.16 -7.39 13.69
CA GLU A 251 -1.25 -6.42 13.62
C GLU A 251 -1.74 -6.03 15.02
N LEU A 252 -1.94 -4.72 15.22
CA LEU A 252 -2.40 -4.15 16.48
C LEU A 252 -3.91 -4.27 16.68
N SER A 253 -4.71 -4.25 15.61
CA SER A 253 -6.15 -4.43 15.68
C SER A 253 -6.53 -5.91 15.75
N VAL A 254 -7.23 -6.30 16.81
CA VAL A 254 -7.75 -7.66 16.96
C VAL A 254 -8.76 -7.98 15.86
N ALA A 255 -9.58 -7.00 15.45
CA ALA A 255 -10.56 -7.19 14.40
C ALA A 255 -9.91 -7.52 13.06
N ARG A 256 -8.85 -6.79 12.68
CA ARG A 256 -8.10 -7.05 11.43
C ARG A 256 -7.31 -8.35 11.50
N TYR A 257 -6.68 -8.63 12.64
CA TYR A 257 -6.02 -9.91 12.89
C TYR A 257 -6.97 -11.09 12.69
N ARG A 258 -8.22 -11.02 13.18
CA ARG A 258 -9.21 -12.09 12.98
C ARG A 258 -9.61 -12.29 11.51
N LEU A 259 -9.59 -11.23 10.70
CA LEU A 259 -9.80 -11.36 9.25
C LEU A 259 -8.64 -12.11 8.60
N ALA A 260 -7.40 -11.78 9.00
CA ALA A 260 -6.22 -12.52 8.56
C ALA A 260 -6.29 -13.98 9.00
N GLU A 261 -6.54 -14.24 10.28
CA GLU A 261 -6.66 -15.58 10.84
C GLU A 261 -7.66 -16.43 10.06
N LYS A 262 -8.85 -15.91 9.78
CA LYS A 262 -9.87 -16.60 8.98
C LYS A 262 -9.36 -16.94 7.58
N ALA A 263 -8.69 -16.01 6.89
CA ALA A 263 -8.16 -16.27 5.56
C ALA A 263 -7.05 -17.34 5.57
N TYR A 264 -6.21 -17.37 6.60
CA TYR A 264 -5.14 -18.35 6.75
C TYR A 264 -5.68 -19.73 7.13
N LEU A 265 -6.75 -19.80 7.92
CA LEU A 265 -7.50 -21.04 8.14
C LEU A 265 -8.09 -21.57 6.84
N ASN A 266 -8.64 -20.69 5.99
CA ASN A 266 -9.12 -21.08 4.66
C ASN A 266 -7.98 -21.63 3.80
N LEU A 267 -6.80 -21.03 3.84
CA LEU A 267 -5.61 -21.52 3.14
C LEU A 267 -5.19 -22.92 3.61
N ALA A 268 -5.13 -23.16 4.92
CA ALA A 268 -4.78 -24.48 5.47
C ALA A 268 -5.82 -25.57 5.11
N ASN A 269 -7.08 -25.18 4.97
CA ASN A 269 -8.16 -26.08 4.57
C ASN A 269 -8.24 -26.30 3.05
N ASP A 270 -7.59 -25.45 2.25
CA ASP A 270 -7.55 -25.58 0.79
C ASP A 270 -6.46 -26.57 0.34
N GLN A 271 -6.81 -27.85 0.46
CA GLN A 271 -5.99 -28.96 0.02
C GLN A 271 -5.84 -29.03 -1.52
N SER A 272 -6.59 -28.24 -2.29
CA SER A 272 -6.52 -28.28 -3.75
C SER A 272 -5.38 -27.45 -4.31
N HIS A 273 -5.14 -26.26 -3.75
CA HIS A 273 -4.04 -25.39 -4.19
C HIS A 273 -2.74 -25.62 -3.42
N GLU A 274 -2.85 -25.97 -2.13
CA GLU A 274 -1.72 -25.99 -1.18
C GLU A 274 -1.80 -27.22 -0.23
N PRO A 275 -1.69 -28.45 -0.77
CA PRO A 275 -1.88 -29.69 0.00
C PRO A 275 -0.83 -29.94 1.10
N ASP A 276 0.29 -29.23 1.06
CA ASP A 276 1.42 -29.43 1.96
C ASP A 276 1.51 -28.36 3.07
N VAL A 277 0.53 -27.46 3.13
CA VAL A 277 0.41 -26.42 4.15
C VAL A 277 -0.18 -27.00 5.44
N GLN A 278 0.57 -26.84 6.52
CA GLN A 278 0.17 -27.26 7.86
C GLN A 278 -0.01 -26.04 8.76
N LEU A 279 -1.00 -26.10 9.63
CA LEU A 279 -1.34 -25.05 10.57
C LEU A 279 -0.93 -25.43 11.99
N GLU A 280 -0.19 -24.55 12.65
CA GLU A 280 0.15 -24.62 14.07
C GLU A 280 -0.35 -23.34 14.76
N ARG A 281 -1.12 -23.48 15.86
CA ARG A 281 -1.51 -22.33 16.69
C ARG A 281 -0.53 -22.18 17.85
N ARG A 282 0.07 -21.00 17.99
CA ARG A 282 1.03 -20.68 19.05
C ARG A 282 0.38 -19.73 20.07
N GLY A 283 -0.45 -20.31 20.92
CA GLY A 283 -1.24 -19.55 21.90
C GLY A 283 -2.46 -18.87 21.27
N LEU A 284 -2.99 -17.84 21.94
CA LEU A 284 -4.18 -17.09 21.51
C LEU A 284 -3.86 -16.00 20.49
N ASP A 285 -2.61 -15.55 20.46
CA ASP A 285 -2.20 -14.33 19.77
C ASP A 285 -1.25 -14.60 18.59
N SER A 286 -0.96 -15.86 18.25
CA SER A 286 -0.10 -16.20 17.10
C SER A 286 -0.52 -17.50 16.42
N MET A 287 -0.30 -17.53 15.11
CA MET A 287 -0.60 -18.66 14.24
C MET A 287 0.47 -18.80 13.15
N VAL A 288 0.88 -20.02 12.88
CA VAL A 288 1.94 -20.34 11.91
C VAL A 288 1.40 -21.31 10.86
N LEU A 289 1.57 -20.97 9.59
CA LEU A 289 1.44 -21.91 8.48
C LEU A 289 2.84 -22.32 8.02
N SER A 290 3.04 -23.62 7.79
CA SER A 290 4.32 -24.16 7.27
C SER A 290 4.09 -25.02 6.04
N LYS A 291 4.92 -24.86 5.01
CA LYS A 291 4.96 -25.72 3.83
C LYS A 291 6.01 -26.79 4.01
N SER A 292 5.58 -28.04 4.10
CA SER A 292 6.51 -29.16 4.28
C SER A 292 7.43 -29.36 3.07
N SER A 293 6.97 -29.04 1.85
CA SER A 293 7.78 -29.22 0.63
C SER A 293 8.93 -28.21 0.50
N THR A 294 8.74 -26.98 0.96
CA THR A 294 9.72 -25.89 0.78
C THR A 294 10.44 -25.48 2.07
N GLY A 295 9.93 -25.93 3.22
CA GLY A 295 10.36 -25.49 4.55
C GLY A 295 10.03 -24.02 4.84
N GLN A 296 9.17 -23.39 4.04
CA GLN A 296 8.73 -22.02 4.28
C GLN A 296 7.72 -21.97 5.43
N SER A 297 7.77 -20.92 6.21
CA SER A 297 6.72 -20.61 7.18
C SER A 297 6.23 -19.17 7.05
N ILE A 298 4.97 -18.98 7.39
CA ILE A 298 4.37 -17.68 7.64
C ILE A 298 3.73 -17.66 9.02
N GLU A 299 4.19 -16.73 9.85
CA GLU A 299 3.65 -16.45 11.17
C GLU A 299 2.85 -15.15 11.12
N ILE A 300 1.64 -15.18 11.65
CA ILE A 300 0.88 -13.96 11.93
C ILE A 300 0.62 -13.83 13.42
N ALA A 301 0.77 -12.62 13.94
CA ALA A 301 0.62 -12.34 15.36
C ALA A 301 -0.30 -11.12 15.61
N PHE A 302 -1.06 -11.19 16.69
CA PHE A 302 -1.75 -10.07 17.28
C PHE A 302 -0.82 -9.38 18.28
N GLY A 303 -0.47 -8.12 18.05
CA GLY A 303 0.46 -7.45 18.94
C GLY A 303 0.88 -6.05 18.51
N ASN A 304 1.69 -5.42 19.36
CA ASN A 304 2.33 -4.16 19.06
C ASN A 304 3.61 -4.41 18.27
N LEU A 305 3.77 -3.77 17.11
CA LEU A 305 4.95 -3.90 16.26
C LEU A 305 6.26 -3.56 16.99
N PHE A 306 6.24 -2.72 18.03
CA PHE A 306 7.43 -2.39 18.82
C PHE A 306 7.93 -3.55 19.69
N HIS A 307 7.14 -4.62 19.84
CA HIS A 307 7.52 -5.84 20.55
C HIS A 307 7.99 -6.95 19.60
N THR A 308 8.12 -6.65 18.31
CA THR A 308 8.67 -7.57 17.31
C THR A 308 10.08 -8.00 17.71
N ARG A 309 10.32 -9.31 17.75
CA ARG A 309 11.62 -9.91 18.04
C ARG A 309 12.34 -10.27 16.76
N ASP A 310 13.66 -10.41 16.84
CA ASP A 310 14.53 -10.89 15.77
C ASP A 310 14.49 -10.05 14.48
N ILE A 311 14.12 -8.77 14.56
CA ILE A 311 14.07 -7.88 13.39
C ILE A 311 15.45 -7.69 12.74
N GLU A 312 16.52 -7.91 13.50
CA GLU A 312 17.90 -7.97 13.01
C GLU A 312 18.12 -9.08 11.98
N THR A 313 17.24 -10.07 11.90
CA THR A 313 17.34 -11.14 10.89
C THR A 313 16.69 -10.79 9.56
N ALA A 314 15.80 -9.79 9.53
CA ALA A 314 14.96 -9.45 8.39
C ALA A 314 15.76 -8.97 7.17
N ASP A 315 15.50 -9.54 5.99
CA ASP A 315 15.99 -9.01 4.71
C ASP A 315 15.08 -7.89 4.18
N ILE A 316 13.77 -8.05 4.41
CA ILE A 316 12.72 -7.15 3.96
C ILE A 316 11.86 -6.76 5.15
N ILE A 317 11.61 -5.46 5.31
CA ILE A 317 10.67 -4.91 6.30
C ILE A 317 9.64 -4.05 5.58
N MET A 318 8.37 -4.40 5.72
CA MET A 318 7.20 -3.67 5.22
C MET A 318 6.57 -2.89 6.37
N LEU A 319 6.35 -1.60 6.18
CA LEU A 319 5.81 -0.66 7.17
C LEU A 319 4.88 0.34 6.48
N GLU A 320 3.68 -0.11 6.12
CA GLU A 320 2.65 0.71 5.49
C GLU A 320 1.80 1.51 6.50
N THR A 321 2.26 1.58 7.76
CA THR A 321 1.56 2.23 8.86
C THR A 321 2.09 3.62 9.16
N GLU A 322 1.20 4.51 9.61
CA GLU A 322 1.57 5.82 10.13
C GLU A 322 1.99 5.69 11.60
N ILE A 323 3.22 6.11 11.89
CA ILE A 323 3.76 6.17 13.25
C ILE A 323 3.59 7.59 13.79
N PRO A 324 2.97 7.79 14.97
CA PRO A 324 2.84 9.12 15.55
C PRO A 324 4.22 9.65 16.01
N THR A 325 4.36 10.97 16.00
CA THR A 325 5.64 11.66 16.27
C THR A 325 6.21 11.35 17.65
N ASP A 326 5.36 11.13 18.65
CA ASP A 326 5.77 10.78 20.02
C ASP A 326 6.28 9.33 20.15
N ALA A 327 6.05 8.48 19.13
CA ALA A 327 6.57 7.12 19.04
C ALA A 327 7.86 7.02 18.18
N TYR A 328 8.33 8.12 17.59
CA TYR A 328 9.51 8.13 16.70
C TYR A 328 10.77 7.57 17.36
N GLN A 329 10.98 7.78 18.67
CA GLN A 329 12.15 7.22 19.35
C GLN A 329 12.12 5.68 19.40
N LYS A 330 10.96 5.09 19.69
CA LYS A 330 10.78 3.62 19.70
C LYS A 330 10.87 3.04 18.29
N PHE A 331 10.26 3.74 17.34
CA PHE A 331 10.32 3.37 15.93
C PHE A 331 11.75 3.41 15.38
N ALA A 332 12.52 4.44 15.76
CA ALA A 332 13.92 4.54 15.40
C ALA A 332 14.75 3.40 15.98
N ALA A 333 14.55 3.08 17.27
CA ALA A 333 15.22 1.95 17.91
C ALA A 333 14.91 0.61 17.23
N LEU A 334 13.65 0.37 16.86
CA LEU A 334 13.23 -0.83 16.14
C LEU A 334 13.97 -1.00 14.80
N LEU A 335 14.00 0.04 13.97
CA LEU A 335 14.69 -0.03 12.67
C LEU A 335 16.22 0.15 12.77
N ASP A 336 16.73 0.57 13.93
CA ASP A 336 18.16 0.52 14.25
C ASP A 336 18.66 -0.88 14.60
N ALA A 337 17.77 -1.80 14.94
CA ALA A 337 18.09 -3.20 15.15
C ALA A 337 18.17 -3.99 13.83
N ALA A 338 17.49 -3.54 12.75
CA ALA A 338 17.57 -4.18 11.45
C ALA A 338 19.02 -4.30 10.94
N LYS A 339 19.37 -5.45 10.34
CA LYS A 339 20.71 -5.67 9.79
C LYS A 339 21.04 -4.73 8.64
N GLU A 340 22.32 -4.55 8.41
CA GLU A 340 22.81 -3.89 7.21
C GLU A 340 22.34 -4.61 5.95
N GLY A 341 22.03 -3.84 4.91
CA GLY A 341 21.56 -4.37 3.63
C GLY A 341 20.08 -4.70 3.60
N ALA A 342 19.40 -4.73 4.76
CA ALA A 342 17.95 -4.90 4.82
C ALA A 342 17.27 -3.78 4.01
N ARG A 343 16.29 -4.18 3.19
CA ARG A 343 15.44 -3.26 2.44
C ARG A 343 14.17 -2.97 3.22
N ILE A 344 13.76 -1.71 3.27
CA ILE A 344 12.66 -1.25 4.13
C ILE A 344 11.71 -0.40 3.29
N LEU A 345 10.44 -0.78 3.25
CA LEU A 345 9.36 -0.01 2.64
C LEU A 345 8.59 0.69 3.75
N THR A 346 8.46 2.01 3.68
CA THR A 346 7.78 2.82 4.70
C THR A 346 6.77 3.78 4.09
N TYR A 347 5.64 3.98 4.79
CA TYR A 347 4.72 5.08 4.51
C TYR A 347 5.36 6.44 4.80
N LEU A 348 6.12 6.54 5.90
CA LEU A 348 6.79 7.76 6.33
C LEU A 348 8.16 7.95 5.67
N ASP A 349 8.53 9.20 5.42
CA ASP A 349 9.91 9.57 5.08
C ASP A 349 10.79 9.47 6.34
N LEU A 350 11.66 8.45 6.40
CA LEU A 350 12.50 8.18 7.57
C LEU A 350 13.44 9.35 7.93
N ARG A 351 13.75 10.25 6.99
CA ARG A 351 14.54 11.46 7.29
C ARG A 351 13.84 12.38 8.29
N LYS A 352 12.51 12.35 8.36
CA LYS A 352 11.71 13.11 9.33
C LYS A 352 11.74 12.48 10.72
N VAL A 353 11.95 11.17 10.80
CA VAL A 353 12.03 10.42 12.06
C VAL A 353 13.41 10.62 12.70
N TRP A 354 14.48 10.69 11.91
CA TRP A 354 15.87 10.83 12.38
C TRP A 354 16.37 12.27 12.55
N GLN A 355 15.48 13.25 12.71
CA GLN A 355 15.88 14.65 12.99
C GLN A 355 16.38 14.85 14.44
N LEU A 356 16.78 13.77 15.12
CA LEU A 356 17.28 13.80 16.50
C LEU A 356 18.74 14.28 16.51
N PRO A 357 19.09 15.32 17.29
CA PRO A 357 20.47 15.82 17.38
C PRO A 357 21.48 14.73 17.69
N GLY A 358 22.61 14.73 16.97
CA GLY A 358 23.76 13.85 17.26
C GLY A 358 23.64 12.41 16.78
N ARG A 359 22.56 12.01 16.10
CA ARG A 359 22.44 10.66 15.51
C ARG A 359 22.61 10.69 14.00
N PRO A 360 23.55 9.92 13.41
CA PRO A 360 23.66 9.81 11.96
C PRO A 360 22.43 9.10 11.39
N PHE A 361 21.99 9.53 10.21
CA PHE A 361 20.90 8.88 9.48
C PHE A 361 21.39 7.56 8.87
N PRO A 362 20.89 6.38 9.30
CA PRO A 362 21.50 5.10 8.99
C PRO A 362 20.86 4.42 7.76
N PHE A 363 20.23 5.20 6.87
CA PHE A 363 19.56 4.66 5.69
C PHE A 363 19.94 5.43 4.42
N ARG A 364 19.86 4.73 3.29
CA ARG A 364 19.95 5.32 1.97
C ARG A 364 18.69 5.00 1.19
N GLN A 365 18.04 6.00 0.62
CA GLN A 365 16.88 5.77 -0.26
C GLN A 365 17.33 5.05 -1.54
N LEU A 366 16.54 4.06 -1.99
CA LEU A 366 16.78 3.35 -3.26
C LEU A 366 16.64 4.30 -4.45
N GLU A 367 17.52 4.15 -5.45
CA GLU A 367 17.54 5.03 -6.63
C GLU A 367 16.24 4.93 -7.43
N SER A 368 15.72 3.71 -7.61
CA SER A 368 14.45 3.41 -8.28
C SER A 368 13.26 4.16 -7.68
N ASN A 369 13.35 4.49 -6.39
CA ASN A 369 12.28 5.10 -5.61
C ASN A 369 12.51 6.59 -5.30
N ARG A 370 13.56 7.24 -5.80
CA ARG A 370 13.75 8.68 -5.57
C ARG A 370 12.71 9.54 -6.28
N SER A 371 12.17 9.05 -7.40
CA SER A 371 11.14 9.74 -8.15
C SER A 371 9.77 9.57 -7.49
N PHE A 372 9.05 10.67 -7.29
CA PHE A 372 7.64 10.64 -6.85
C PHE A 372 6.67 10.03 -7.89
N ALA A 373 7.15 9.72 -9.09
CA ALA A 373 6.42 8.93 -10.07
C ALA A 373 6.45 7.43 -9.74
N ASP A 374 7.39 6.97 -8.91
CA ASP A 374 7.40 5.59 -8.43
C ASP A 374 6.27 5.39 -7.40
N ARG A 375 5.12 4.93 -7.90
CA ARG A 375 3.88 4.79 -7.12
C ARG A 375 3.34 3.37 -7.13
N TYR A 376 2.67 3.01 -6.05
CA TYR A 376 2.13 1.69 -5.80
C TYR A 376 0.62 1.75 -5.70
N PRO A 377 -0.15 0.94 -6.45
CA PRO A 377 -1.59 0.84 -6.27
C PRO A 377 -1.95 0.51 -4.82
N THR A 378 -2.80 1.34 -4.21
CA THR A 378 -3.29 1.16 -2.83
C THR A 378 -4.82 1.26 -2.79
N SER A 379 -5.43 0.76 -1.72
CA SER A 379 -6.90 0.78 -1.57
C SER A 379 -7.48 2.20 -1.60
N TRP A 380 -6.74 3.23 -1.15
CA TRP A 380 -7.16 4.64 -1.18
C TRP A 380 -6.63 5.42 -2.40
N SER A 381 -5.80 4.80 -3.23
CA SER A 381 -5.20 5.43 -4.41
C SER A 381 -4.98 4.39 -5.52
N VAL A 382 -6.04 3.65 -5.87
CA VAL A 382 -5.99 2.50 -6.79
C VAL A 382 -5.30 2.85 -8.09
N ASN A 383 -5.79 3.94 -8.67
CA ASN A 383 -5.47 4.34 -10.02
C ASN A 383 -4.19 5.18 -10.08
N ARG A 384 -4.04 6.10 -9.12
CA ARG A 384 -2.92 7.03 -9.07
C ARG A 384 -1.68 6.41 -8.43
N GLY A 385 -1.89 5.38 -7.62
CA GLY A 385 -0.93 4.85 -6.69
C GLY A 385 -0.56 5.84 -5.58
N HIS A 386 0.11 5.33 -4.56
CA HIS A 386 0.73 6.12 -3.50
C HIS A 386 2.25 5.98 -3.59
N HIS A 387 2.99 7.04 -3.27
CA HIS A 387 4.44 6.97 -3.19
C HIS A 387 4.84 6.50 -1.80
N LEU A 388 5.39 5.29 -1.71
CA LEU A 388 5.98 4.75 -0.49
C LEU A 388 7.50 4.91 -0.60
N PHE A 389 8.16 5.10 0.53
CA PHE A 389 9.60 5.30 0.57
C PHE A 389 10.33 3.97 0.73
N LEU A 390 11.35 3.75 -0.09
CA LEU A 390 12.17 2.56 -0.06
C LEU A 390 13.59 2.89 0.37
N TRP A 391 14.06 2.18 1.39
CA TRP A 391 15.33 2.40 2.05
C TRP A 391 16.17 1.14 2.05
N VAL A 392 17.48 1.32 2.11
CA VAL A 392 18.43 0.26 2.47
C VAL A 392 19.12 0.70 3.76
N LYS A 393 19.16 -0.19 4.76
CA LYS A 393 19.99 0.02 5.95
C LYS A 393 21.45 0.04 5.52
N VAL A 394 22.11 1.18 5.72
CA VAL A 394 23.55 1.31 5.51
C VAL A 394 24.24 1.20 6.87
N LEU A 395 25.48 0.69 6.88
CA LEU A 395 26.30 0.49 8.09
C LEU A 395 26.02 1.54 9.15
N LYS A 396 25.80 1.09 10.39
CA LYS A 396 26.05 1.97 11.53
C LYS A 396 27.50 2.42 11.36
N PRO A 397 27.81 3.73 11.25
CA PRO A 397 29.18 4.14 11.48
C PRO A 397 29.54 3.50 12.81
N SER A 398 30.56 2.63 12.82
CA SER A 398 31.11 2.09 14.06
C SER A 398 31.15 3.26 15.03
N PRO A 399 30.67 3.13 16.28
CA PRO A 399 30.84 4.20 17.24
C PRO A 399 32.31 4.54 17.12
N VAL A 400 32.59 5.72 16.55
CA VAL A 400 33.95 6.20 16.48
C VAL A 400 34.26 6.18 17.95
N ASN A 401 35.12 5.26 18.37
CA ASN A 401 35.64 5.28 19.71
C ASN A 401 36.06 6.73 19.81
N HIS A 402 35.31 7.52 20.58
CA HIS A 402 35.80 8.76 21.10
C HIS A 402 36.89 8.29 22.04
N LEU A 403 38.01 7.82 21.45
CA LEU A 403 39.33 7.86 22.01
C LEU A 403 39.31 9.19 22.72
N HIS A 404 39.37 9.08 24.04
CA HIS A 404 39.59 10.18 24.96
C HIS A 404 40.32 11.29 24.22
N LEU A 405 39.57 12.28 23.71
CA LEU A 405 40.12 13.59 23.52
C LEU A 405 40.31 14.05 24.95
N ASN A 406 41.52 13.77 25.43
CA ASN A 406 42.01 14.15 26.74
C ASN A 406 41.89 15.68 26.77
N LEU A 407 40.77 16.17 27.31
CA LEU A 407 40.53 17.58 27.56
C LEU A 407 41.56 18.19 28.54
N SER A 408 42.45 17.36 29.10
CA SER A 408 43.60 17.75 29.89
C SER A 408 44.78 18.31 29.06
N GLU A 409 44.86 18.10 27.74
CA GLU A 409 45.91 18.72 26.90
C GLU A 409 45.49 20.07 26.28
N LEU A 410 44.22 20.48 26.42
CA LEU A 410 43.74 21.79 25.96
C LEU A 410 43.67 22.84 27.08
N VAL A 411 44.22 22.55 28.27
CA VAL A 411 44.44 23.52 29.36
C VAL A 411 45.94 23.66 29.62
N GLY A 412 46.68 24.00 28.57
CA GLY A 412 48.08 24.37 28.64
C GLY A 412 48.29 25.72 27.96
N THR A 413 48.63 26.74 28.73
CA THR A 413 49.04 28.10 28.32
C THR A 413 47.93 29.05 27.86
N ASN A 414 47.33 29.74 28.83
CA ASN A 414 47.15 31.20 28.73
C ASN A 414 46.94 31.79 30.13
N SER A 415 48.05 32.02 30.83
CA SER A 415 48.11 32.90 31.99
C SER A 415 48.43 34.32 31.53
N LYS A 416 47.44 35.22 31.60
CA LYS A 416 47.58 36.65 31.97
C LYS A 416 46.27 37.40 31.68
N LEU A 417 45.68 37.95 32.76
CA LEU A 417 44.92 39.20 32.89
C LEU A 417 43.80 39.04 33.93
N SER A 418 44.09 39.51 35.16
CA SER A 418 43.42 40.61 35.88
C SER A 418 42.03 40.22 36.43
N SER A 419 41.94 39.84 37.70
CA SER A 419 41.72 40.72 38.87
C SER A 419 40.27 41.16 39.06
N THR A 420 39.81 40.96 40.31
CA THR A 420 38.72 41.64 41.03
C THR A 420 37.28 41.47 40.53
N ASN A 421 36.47 40.68 41.24
CA ASN A 421 35.59 41.24 42.27
C ASN A 421 34.89 40.17 43.13
N SER A 422 34.60 40.60 44.35
CA SER A 422 34.08 39.89 45.50
C SER A 422 32.55 39.82 45.56
N ARG A 423 32.03 38.81 46.27
CA ARG A 423 30.92 38.81 47.28
C ARG A 423 30.23 37.45 47.28
N LEU A 424 30.38 36.61 48.31
CA LEU A 424 29.57 36.55 49.56
C LEU A 424 28.06 36.43 49.29
N PHE A 425 27.48 35.24 49.53
CA PHE A 425 26.43 35.04 50.53
C PHE A 425 26.21 33.53 50.82
N THR A 426 26.17 33.22 52.11
CA THR A 426 25.81 31.95 52.76
C THR A 426 24.31 31.92 53.13
N THR A 427 23.87 30.77 53.67
CA THR A 427 22.55 30.40 54.24
C THR A 427 21.57 29.81 53.19
N GLY A 428 20.96 28.64 53.32
CA GLY A 428 20.75 27.71 54.44
C GLY A 428 19.39 27.92 55.08
N THR A 429 18.39 27.07 54.79
CA THR A 429 17.45 26.41 55.74
C THR A 429 16.24 25.76 55.03
N GLU A 430 15.81 24.65 55.63
CA GLU A 430 14.64 23.81 55.38
C GLU A 430 13.29 24.55 55.51
N PHE A 431 12.21 24.03 54.89
CA PHE A 431 10.97 23.61 55.58
C PHE A 431 9.91 23.01 54.60
N SER A 432 9.45 21.82 54.97
CA SER A 432 8.15 21.14 54.91
C SER A 432 7.00 21.56 53.97
N SER A 433 6.48 20.54 53.27
CA SER A 433 5.08 20.11 53.07
C SER A 433 3.93 21.14 53.01
N VAL A 434 3.16 21.11 51.92
CA VAL A 434 1.67 21.25 51.97
C VAL A 434 1.05 20.42 50.83
N ALA A 435 0.05 19.62 51.19
CA ALA A 435 -0.84 18.87 50.31
C ALA A 435 -1.82 19.79 49.57
N GLY A 436 -2.11 19.48 48.31
CA GLY A 436 -3.05 20.24 47.48
C GLY A 436 -3.87 19.35 46.55
N THR A 437 -5.01 18.90 47.08
CA THR A 437 -6.32 18.63 46.44
C THR A 437 -6.41 18.49 44.91
N THR A 438 -7.00 17.35 44.55
CA THR A 438 -7.65 16.99 43.29
C THR A 438 -8.62 18.05 42.78
N ASN A 439 -8.52 18.40 41.49
CA ASN A 439 -9.62 19.01 40.74
C ASN A 439 -9.79 18.29 39.40
N SER A 440 -10.92 17.60 39.29
CA SER A 440 -11.46 16.98 38.09
C SER A 440 -11.99 18.05 37.14
N GLY A 441 -11.28 18.28 36.03
CA GLY A 441 -11.77 19.08 34.90
C GLY A 441 -12.04 18.18 33.70
N THR A 442 -13.30 17.87 33.46
CA THR A 442 -13.80 17.34 32.18
C THR A 442 -13.56 18.38 31.08
N SER A 443 -12.63 18.11 30.16
CA SER A 443 -12.41 18.93 28.97
C SER A 443 -12.86 18.15 27.73
N SER A 444 -14.03 18.53 27.22
CA SER A 444 -14.53 18.15 25.91
C SER A 444 -13.72 18.87 24.83
N TYR A 445 -12.83 18.15 24.14
CA TYR A 445 -12.15 18.69 22.96
C TYR A 445 -12.99 18.45 21.71
N PHE A 446 -13.59 19.55 21.25
CA PHE A 446 -14.06 19.76 19.89
C PHE A 446 -12.86 19.70 18.94
N VAL A 447 -12.94 18.90 17.87
CA VAL A 447 -11.93 18.85 16.80
C VAL A 447 -12.44 19.72 15.64
N PRO A 448 -11.82 20.87 15.32
CA PRO A 448 -12.12 21.57 14.09
C PRO A 448 -11.16 21.17 12.97
N GLY A 449 -11.75 20.88 11.82
CA GLY A 449 -11.39 21.57 10.58
C GLY A 449 -10.08 21.16 9.89
N ILE A 450 -10.28 20.41 8.80
CA ILE A 450 -9.36 20.22 7.67
C ILE A 450 -8.72 21.56 7.28
N LEU A 451 -7.38 21.66 7.39
CA LEU A 451 -6.62 22.78 6.86
C LEU A 451 -6.31 22.56 5.38
N THR A 452 -6.86 23.42 4.53
CA THR A 452 -6.37 23.71 3.18
C THR A 452 -5.05 24.49 3.28
N PRO A 453 -4.06 24.25 2.41
CA PRO A 453 -2.83 25.05 2.41
C PRO A 453 -3.07 26.34 1.62
N ASP A 454 -3.02 27.47 2.31
CA ASP A 454 -2.99 28.80 1.71
C ASP A 454 -1.56 29.34 1.58
N ARG A 455 -1.29 29.89 0.40
CA ARG A 455 -0.36 30.96 0.02
C ARG A 455 0.92 31.18 0.84
N ILE A 456 2.06 30.83 0.24
CA ILE A 456 3.36 31.42 0.58
C ILE A 456 3.56 32.73 -0.19
N SER A 457 3.94 33.76 0.55
CA SER A 457 4.24 35.12 0.10
C SER A 457 5.51 35.16 -0.76
N GLN A 458 5.45 35.95 -1.83
CA GLN A 458 6.60 36.29 -2.66
C GLN A 458 7.36 37.47 -2.03
N SER A 459 8.66 37.29 -1.84
CA SER A 459 9.58 38.35 -1.48
C SER A 459 10.13 39.06 -2.72
N ASN A 460 10.13 40.39 -2.64
CA ASN A 460 10.61 41.39 -3.60
C ASN A 460 11.94 41.06 -4.32
N LYS A 461 11.95 41.25 -5.64
CA LYS A 461 13.14 41.73 -6.38
C LYS A 461 12.72 42.77 -7.41
N THR A 462 13.35 43.94 -7.29
CA THR A 462 13.18 45.14 -8.11
C THR A 462 14.19 45.15 -9.28
N MET A 463 13.83 45.88 -10.35
CA MET A 463 14.64 46.34 -11.50
C MET A 463 14.88 45.31 -12.63
N THR A 464 14.64 45.59 -13.92
CA THR A 464 14.72 46.83 -14.71
C THR A 464 13.78 46.81 -15.93
N THR A 465 13.56 48.01 -16.46
CA THR A 465 12.67 48.43 -17.55
C THR A 465 13.05 47.93 -18.96
N LYS A 466 12.04 47.65 -19.81
CA LYS A 466 11.95 48.17 -21.19
C LYS A 466 10.57 47.94 -21.82
N SER A 467 10.18 48.94 -22.60
CA SER A 467 8.88 49.30 -23.17
C SER A 467 8.40 48.47 -24.37
N SER A 468 7.08 48.34 -24.56
CA SER A 468 6.33 48.59 -25.82
C SER A 468 4.85 48.19 -25.62
N LYS A 469 3.91 49.12 -25.39
CA LYS A 469 3.00 49.78 -26.37
C LYS A 469 2.18 48.85 -27.31
N ARG A 470 0.89 48.68 -27.00
CA ARG A 470 -0.32 48.80 -27.88
C ARG A 470 -1.52 48.20 -27.12
N SER A 471 -2.44 48.99 -26.56
CA SER A 471 -3.58 49.68 -27.18
C SER A 471 -4.52 48.77 -27.98
N SER A 472 -5.68 48.44 -27.41
CA SER A 472 -6.99 48.78 -28.01
C SER A 472 -8.13 48.44 -27.05
N THR A 473 -8.72 49.48 -26.49
CA THR A 473 -10.05 49.56 -25.90
C THR A 473 -11.12 49.39 -27.00
N LYS A 474 -12.18 48.61 -26.73
CA LYS A 474 -13.48 48.79 -27.37
C LYS A 474 -14.60 48.62 -26.35
N THR A 475 -15.18 49.75 -26.01
CA THR A 475 -16.47 49.95 -25.36
C THR A 475 -17.58 49.69 -26.40
N LEU A 476 -18.66 49.00 -26.01
CA LEU A 476 -19.96 49.19 -26.64
C LEU A 476 -21.07 49.02 -25.60
N THR A 477 -21.73 50.13 -25.31
CA THR A 477 -23.02 50.26 -24.62
C THR A 477 -24.14 50.16 -25.66
N HIS A 478 -25.27 49.52 -25.32
CA HIS A 478 -26.62 50.14 -25.35
C HIS A 478 -27.77 49.15 -25.00
N LEU A 479 -28.71 49.66 -24.18
CA LEU A 479 -30.18 49.44 -24.11
C LEU A 479 -30.70 48.05 -23.67
N VAL A 480 -31.29 47.89 -22.46
CA VAL A 480 -32.63 48.27 -21.95
C VAL A 480 -33.79 47.57 -22.68
N SER A 481 -34.46 46.63 -22.01
CA SER A 481 -35.92 46.62 -21.76
C SER A 481 -36.33 45.37 -20.97
N ALA A 482 -37.28 45.56 -20.06
CA ALA A 482 -37.96 44.55 -19.25
C ALA A 482 -38.84 43.61 -20.10
N ASP A 483 -39.12 42.41 -19.59
CA ASP A 483 -40.49 42.01 -19.27
C ASP A 483 -40.57 40.72 -18.46
N ALA A 484 -41.51 40.73 -17.52
CA ALA A 484 -41.99 39.59 -16.76
C ALA A 484 -43.16 38.93 -17.50
N ASN A 485 -43.19 37.60 -17.55
CA ASN A 485 -44.34 36.77 -17.18
C ASN A 485 -44.21 35.32 -17.70
N GLY A 486 -44.53 34.39 -16.79
CA GLY A 486 -45.43 33.26 -17.03
C GLY A 486 -45.00 32.17 -18.01
N LEU A 487 -44.71 30.98 -17.47
CA LEU A 487 -45.08 29.74 -18.14
C LEU A 487 -45.30 28.61 -17.14
N GLN A 488 -46.57 28.18 -17.07
CA GLN A 488 -47.01 26.87 -16.63
C GLN A 488 -46.45 25.77 -17.55
N THR A 489 -46.32 24.55 -17.02
CA THR A 489 -46.63 23.22 -17.62
C THR A 489 -45.88 22.11 -16.83
N PRO A 490 -46.15 20.81 -17.00
CA PRO A 490 -47.41 20.15 -16.69
C PRO A 490 -47.24 18.82 -15.90
N HIS A 491 -48.38 18.24 -15.52
CA HIS A 491 -48.56 16.84 -15.10
C HIS A 491 -47.97 15.78 -16.04
N ARG A 492 -47.38 14.72 -15.45
CA ARG A 492 -47.42 13.26 -15.79
C ARG A 492 -46.17 12.62 -15.14
N GLY A 493 -46.16 11.41 -14.59
CA GLY A 493 -47.13 10.34 -14.49
C GLY A 493 -46.39 9.08 -13.98
N SER A 494 -47.09 8.29 -13.17
CA SER A 494 -47.00 6.82 -13.07
C SER A 494 -45.64 6.12 -12.93
N ARG A 495 -45.37 5.66 -11.71
CA ARG A 495 -44.53 4.48 -11.40
C ARG A 495 -45.18 3.19 -11.90
N PRO A 496 -44.43 2.18 -12.38
CA PRO A 496 -44.89 0.81 -12.40
C PRO A 496 -44.38 0.00 -11.20
N ALA A 497 -45.14 -1.06 -10.96
CA ALA A 497 -45.23 -1.86 -9.76
C ALA A 497 -44.05 -2.80 -9.50
N SER A 498 -43.95 -3.14 -8.22
CA SER A 498 -43.16 -4.20 -7.62
C SER A 498 -43.59 -5.59 -8.10
N ALA A 499 -42.61 -6.38 -8.52
CA ALA A 499 -42.76 -7.82 -8.68
C ALA A 499 -42.53 -8.50 -7.32
N LYS A 500 -43.59 -9.14 -6.81
CA LYS A 500 -43.53 -10.13 -5.74
C LYS A 500 -42.89 -11.40 -6.32
N SER A 501 -41.87 -11.94 -5.67
CA SER A 501 -41.61 -13.38 -5.73
C SER A 501 -41.48 -13.91 -4.31
N SER A 502 -42.45 -14.74 -3.97
CA SER A 502 -42.49 -15.62 -2.82
C SER A 502 -41.56 -16.80 -3.07
N ASN A 503 -40.69 -17.11 -2.12
CA ASN A 503 -40.32 -18.50 -1.84
C ASN A 503 -39.97 -18.63 -0.36
N GLN A 504 -40.97 -19.11 0.38
CA GLN A 504 -40.79 -19.81 1.64
C GLN A 504 -40.10 -21.15 1.35
N ARG A 505 -39.07 -21.51 2.13
CA ARG A 505 -38.97 -22.87 2.69
C ARG A 505 -37.94 -22.95 3.83
N SER A 506 -38.48 -23.43 4.95
CA SER A 506 -37.90 -24.34 5.95
C SER A 506 -36.70 -23.88 6.78
N SER A 507 -37.07 -23.40 7.97
CA SER A 507 -36.38 -23.61 9.25
C SER A 507 -36.14 -25.09 9.55
N CYS A 508 -34.95 -25.43 10.03
CA CYS A 508 -34.71 -26.60 10.88
C CYS A 508 -33.86 -26.15 12.07
N VAL A 509 -34.40 -26.35 13.26
CA VAL A 509 -33.80 -26.14 14.59
C VAL A 509 -33.70 -27.52 15.25
N LEU A 510 -32.78 -27.62 16.21
CA LEU A 510 -32.40 -28.76 17.09
C LEU A 510 -31.13 -29.45 16.56
N SER A 511 -30.01 -29.54 17.29
CA SER A 511 -29.80 -29.64 18.74
C SER A 511 -28.51 -28.96 19.17
#